data_AF-A0A6J1WEW4-F1
#
_entry.id   AF-A0A6J1WEW4-F1
#
_cell.length_a   1.000
_cell.length_b   1.000
_cell.length_c   1.000
_cell.angle_alpha   90.00
_cell.angle_beta   90.00
_cell.angle_gamma   90.00
#
_symmetry.space_group_name_H-M   'P 1'
#
loop_
_entity.id
_entity.type
_entity.pdbx_description
1 polymer ?
#
loop_
_entity_poly.entity_id
_entity_poly.type
_entity_poly.pdbx_seq_one_letter_code
_entity_poly.pdbx_strand_id
1 'polypeptide(L)'
;MVILLVKRGDENQFLYETDINNPVDDVINDVVAIFNGRLKVTRICYELEELRDHGTFLPPEMQGLTDDQIKELKLEDPWAKRCAPPGYVENKDEMGRRCGLAPPPNMQEVLKKASEFAKECISKKHVDLRKCLTQKDVARALDELRGATKIVFPAGLPPHDPVRMELDNVEDLSGTQAANEVIDPSRACMWYCGKKFLSGNKLSDHLG
;
A
#
# COMPACT_ATOMS: atom_id res chain seq x y z
N MET A 1 -22.84 12.31 16.71
CA MET A 1 -22.44 11.73 15.40
C MET A 1 -22.28 12.83 14.36
N VAL A 2 -21.09 12.94 13.77
CA VAL A 2 -20.71 13.89 12.71
C VAL A 2 -19.94 13.15 11.61
N ILE A 3 -20.11 13.57 10.36
CA ILE A 3 -19.40 13.00 9.20
C ILE A 3 -18.51 14.08 8.61
N LEU A 4 -17.22 13.79 8.52
CA LEU A 4 -16.20 14.66 7.96
C LEU A 4 -15.84 14.20 6.55
N LEU A 5 -15.97 15.09 5.57
CA LEU A 5 -15.37 14.87 4.25
C LEU A 5 -13.89 15.26 4.32
N VAL A 6 -13.02 14.26 4.37
CA VAL A 6 -11.57 14.46 4.39
C VAL A 6 -11.11 14.83 2.98
N LYS A 7 -10.38 15.95 2.88
CA LYS A 7 -9.79 16.44 1.64
C LYS A 7 -8.29 16.61 1.76
N ARG A 8 -7.58 16.52 0.64
CA ARG A 8 -6.19 16.95 0.51
C ARG A 8 -6.11 17.93 -0.66
N GLY A 9 -5.79 19.19 -0.38
CA GLY A 9 -6.03 20.26 -1.35
C GLY A 9 -7.50 20.29 -1.74
N ASP A 10 -7.77 20.30 -3.05
CA ASP A 10 -9.14 20.28 -3.59
C ASP A 10 -9.70 18.85 -3.80
N GLU A 11 -8.90 17.82 -3.54
CA GLU A 11 -9.29 16.44 -3.82
C GLU A 11 -10.00 15.78 -2.63
N ASN A 12 -11.20 15.25 -2.88
CA ASN A 12 -11.94 14.43 -1.93
C ASN A 12 -11.25 13.08 -1.71
N GLN A 13 -10.99 12.73 -0.44
CA GLN A 13 -10.27 11.50 -0.09
C GLN A 13 -11.22 10.39 0.37
N PHE A 14 -11.95 10.64 1.45
CA PHE A 14 -12.92 9.71 2.03
C PHE A 14 -13.84 10.44 3.02
N LEU A 15 -14.96 9.79 3.36
CA LEU A 15 -15.82 10.21 4.45
C LEU A 15 -15.37 9.52 5.74
N TYR A 16 -15.27 10.27 6.83
CA TYR A 16 -14.90 9.78 8.15
C TYR A 16 -16.03 10.08 9.14
N GLU A 17 -16.50 9.06 9.86
CA GLU A 17 -17.56 9.19 10.86
C GLU A 17 -16.96 9.20 12.27
N THR A 18 -17.41 10.13 13.09
CA THR A 18 -16.95 10.27 14.48
C THR A 18 -18.02 10.91 15.36
N ASP A 19 -17.79 11.00 16.67
CA ASP A 19 -18.62 11.78 17.56
C ASP A 19 -18.05 13.20 17.78
N ILE A 20 -18.94 14.17 17.95
CA ILE A 20 -18.56 15.58 18.16
C ILE A 20 -17.85 15.79 19.50
N ASN A 21 -18.02 14.88 20.45
CA ASN A 21 -17.34 14.93 21.74
C ASN A 21 -15.93 14.34 21.73
N ASN A 22 -15.51 13.72 20.63
CA ASN A 22 -14.19 13.12 20.53
C ASN A 22 -13.09 14.21 20.54
N PRO A 23 -11.95 13.95 21.19
CA PRO A 23 -10.78 14.82 21.13
C PRO A 23 -10.31 15.01 19.69
N VAL A 24 -9.86 16.22 19.38
CA VAL A 24 -9.29 16.57 18.07
C VAL A 24 -8.09 15.67 17.74
N ASP A 25 -7.24 15.38 18.73
CA ASP A 25 -6.03 14.58 18.52
C ASP A 25 -6.34 13.14 18.11
N ASP A 26 -7.32 12.50 18.76
CA ASP A 26 -7.77 11.15 18.41
C ASP A 26 -8.33 11.11 16.98
N VAL A 27 -9.13 12.11 16.63
CA VAL A 27 -9.71 12.25 15.28
C VAL A 27 -8.62 12.47 14.23
N ILE A 28 -7.60 13.28 14.51
CA ILE A 28 -6.47 13.49 13.60
C ILE A 28 -5.69 12.19 13.43
N ASN A 29 -5.36 11.49 14.53
CA ASN A 29 -4.62 10.24 14.48
C ASN A 29 -5.36 9.18 13.66
N ASP A 30 -6.66 9.04 13.86
CA ASP A 30 -7.49 8.08 13.12
C ASP A 30 -7.59 8.43 11.63
N VAL A 31 -7.80 9.71 11.29
CA VAL A 31 -7.85 10.16 9.90
C VAL A 31 -6.50 9.97 9.21
N VAL A 32 -5.39 10.26 9.88
CA VAL A 32 -4.04 10.05 9.34
C VAL A 32 -3.76 8.56 9.15
N ALA A 33 -4.13 7.71 10.10
CA ALA A 33 -3.97 6.26 9.99
C ALA A 33 -4.73 5.71 8.77
N ILE A 34 -5.99 6.13 8.57
CA ILE A 34 -6.77 5.77 7.39
C ILE A 34 -6.10 6.31 6.12
N PHE A 35 -5.75 7.58 6.08
CA PHE A 35 -5.16 8.22 4.90
C PHE A 35 -3.86 7.52 4.46
N ASN A 36 -2.89 7.37 5.38
CA ASN A 36 -1.62 6.71 5.09
C ASN A 36 -1.80 5.23 4.77
N GLY A 37 -2.71 4.55 5.46
CA GLY A 37 -3.03 3.16 5.21
C GLY A 37 -3.60 2.93 3.80
N ARG A 38 -4.39 3.87 3.26
CA ARG A 38 -4.84 3.82 1.86
C ARG A 38 -3.66 3.97 0.90
N LEU A 39 -2.75 4.93 1.13
CA LEU A 39 -1.56 5.09 0.30
C LEU A 39 -0.74 3.80 0.28
N LYS A 40 -0.60 3.15 1.44
CA LYS A 40 0.09 1.86 1.58
C LYS A 40 -0.57 0.74 0.77
N VAL A 41 -1.88 0.56 0.92
CA VAL A 41 -2.65 -0.41 0.11
C VAL A 41 -2.48 -0.14 -1.38
N THR A 42 -2.56 1.13 -1.81
CA THR A 42 -2.35 1.52 -3.20
C THR A 42 -0.96 1.14 -3.72
N ARG A 43 0.12 1.40 -2.96
CA ARG A 43 1.49 1.01 -3.35
C ARG A 43 1.66 -0.50 -3.47
N ILE A 44 1.15 -1.25 -2.49
CA ILE A 44 1.18 -2.72 -2.55
C ILE A 44 0.45 -3.21 -3.80
N CYS A 45 -0.74 -2.69 -4.11
CA CYS A 45 -1.49 -3.07 -5.29
C CYS A 45 -0.72 -2.85 -6.61
N TYR A 46 0.05 -1.75 -6.73
CA TYR A 46 0.89 -1.50 -7.90
C TYR A 46 2.04 -2.51 -7.99
N GLU A 47 2.76 -2.73 -6.90
CA GLU A 47 3.86 -3.69 -6.88
C GLU A 47 3.39 -5.15 -7.04
N LEU A 48 2.16 -5.44 -6.62
CA LEU A 48 1.55 -6.76 -6.78
C LEU A 48 1.25 -7.09 -8.24
N GLU A 49 0.97 -6.09 -9.09
CA GLU A 49 0.78 -6.28 -10.53
C GLU A 49 2.08 -6.72 -11.20
N GLU A 50 3.19 -6.06 -10.87
CA GLU A 50 4.51 -6.43 -11.38
C GLU A 50 4.98 -7.79 -10.81
N LEU A 51 4.69 -8.07 -9.53
CA LEU A 51 4.97 -9.37 -8.89
C LEU A 51 4.17 -10.51 -9.56
N ARG A 52 2.92 -10.23 -9.94
CA ARG A 52 2.05 -11.16 -10.67
C ARG A 52 2.62 -11.46 -12.06
N ASP A 53 3.14 -10.46 -12.75
CA ASP A 53 3.55 -10.61 -14.14
C ASP A 53 4.98 -11.12 -14.30
N HIS A 54 5.88 -10.77 -13.38
CA HIS A 54 7.32 -11.04 -13.54
C HIS A 54 7.96 -11.76 -12.35
N GLY A 55 7.22 -12.06 -11.29
CA GLY A 55 7.77 -12.71 -10.10
C GLY A 55 8.54 -11.75 -9.19
N THR A 56 9.35 -12.31 -8.31
CA THR A 56 9.95 -11.57 -7.19
C THR A 56 11.04 -10.59 -7.65
N PHE A 57 11.28 -9.56 -6.84
CA PHE A 57 12.38 -8.62 -7.08
C PHE A 57 13.75 -9.28 -7.09
N LEU A 58 14.60 -8.87 -8.03
CA LEU A 58 16.04 -9.22 -8.04
C LEU A 58 16.76 -8.54 -6.88
N PRO A 59 17.89 -9.09 -6.40
CA PRO A 59 18.77 -8.42 -5.46
C PRO A 59 19.17 -7.01 -5.97
N PRO A 60 19.26 -5.98 -5.11
CA PRO A 60 19.57 -4.61 -5.52
C PRO A 60 20.82 -4.47 -6.41
N GLU A 61 21.84 -5.29 -6.18
CA GLU A 61 23.08 -5.33 -6.96
C GLU A 61 22.93 -5.90 -8.37
N MET A 62 21.82 -6.58 -8.67
CA MET A 62 21.52 -7.15 -9.98
C MET A 62 20.50 -6.33 -10.78
N GLN A 63 19.77 -5.42 -10.13
CA GLN A 63 18.71 -4.64 -10.77
C GLN A 63 19.28 -3.67 -11.82
N GLY A 64 18.66 -3.65 -13.00
CA GLY A 64 19.05 -2.78 -14.11
C GLY A 64 20.33 -3.21 -14.86
N LEU A 65 20.92 -4.35 -14.50
CA LEU A 65 22.02 -4.94 -15.25
C LEU A 65 21.49 -5.78 -16.42
N THR A 66 22.25 -5.84 -17.51
CA THR A 66 21.96 -6.75 -18.62
C THR A 66 22.38 -8.19 -18.28
N ASP A 67 21.80 -9.16 -18.97
CA ASP A 67 22.15 -10.59 -18.80
C ASP A 67 23.66 -10.84 -19.01
N ASP A 68 24.30 -10.06 -19.89
CA ASP A 68 25.74 -10.17 -20.14
C ASP A 68 26.58 -9.61 -18.99
N GLN A 69 26.17 -8.48 -18.40
CA GLN A 69 26.81 -7.91 -17.21
C GLN A 69 26.67 -8.86 -16.01
N ILE A 70 25.49 -9.47 -15.82
CA ILE A 70 25.26 -10.45 -14.75
C ILE A 70 26.20 -11.65 -14.90
N LYS A 71 26.38 -12.17 -16.13
CA LYS A 71 27.30 -13.28 -16.42
C LYS A 71 28.76 -12.89 -16.21
N GLU A 72 29.17 -11.70 -16.65
CA GLU A 72 30.54 -11.21 -16.50
C GLU A 72 30.91 -11.04 -15.02
N LEU A 73 30.01 -10.45 -14.24
CA LEU A 73 30.15 -10.25 -12.79
C LEU A 73 29.91 -11.52 -11.98
N LYS A 74 29.45 -12.60 -12.63
CA LYS A 74 29.12 -13.90 -12.00
C LYS A 74 28.14 -13.74 -10.84
N LEU A 75 27.16 -12.86 -11.01
CA LEU A 75 26.11 -12.65 -10.01
C LEU A 75 25.05 -13.75 -10.15
N GLU A 76 24.62 -14.29 -9.02
CA GLU A 76 23.55 -15.29 -8.94
C GLU A 76 22.49 -14.82 -7.96
N ASP A 77 21.21 -14.93 -8.34
CA ASP A 77 20.10 -14.59 -7.45
C ASP A 77 19.80 -15.79 -6.51
N PRO A 78 20.10 -15.68 -5.19
CA PRO A 78 19.83 -16.75 -4.24
C PRO A 78 18.32 -16.91 -3.93
N TRP A 79 17.50 -15.94 -4.31
CA TRP A 79 16.07 -15.91 -4.01
C TRP A 79 15.19 -16.39 -5.16
N ALA A 80 15.59 -16.18 -6.43
CA ALA A 80 14.79 -16.50 -7.61
C ALA A 80 14.06 -17.85 -7.49
N LYS A 81 14.78 -18.96 -7.36
CA LYS A 81 14.16 -20.30 -7.24
C LYS A 81 13.60 -20.59 -5.86
N ARG A 82 14.18 -20.02 -4.80
CA ARG A 82 13.76 -20.25 -3.42
C ARG A 82 12.37 -19.67 -3.15
N CYS A 83 12.11 -18.49 -3.69
CA CYS A 83 10.86 -17.77 -3.55
C CYS A 83 9.93 -17.95 -4.75
N ALA A 84 10.33 -18.68 -5.80
CA ALA A 84 9.47 -18.91 -6.95
C ALA A 84 8.15 -19.59 -6.54
N PRO A 85 7.02 -19.19 -7.15
CA PRO A 85 5.75 -19.85 -6.92
C PRO A 85 5.78 -21.27 -7.53
N PRO A 86 5.07 -22.25 -6.94
CA PRO A 86 4.97 -23.58 -7.52
C PRO A 86 4.37 -23.54 -8.93
N GLY A 87 5.04 -24.16 -9.90
CA GLY A 87 4.59 -24.16 -11.30
C GLY A 87 4.73 -22.81 -12.00
N TYR A 88 5.73 -22.01 -11.60
CA TYR A 88 6.02 -20.72 -12.24
C TYR A 88 6.17 -20.83 -13.76
N VAL A 89 5.90 -19.73 -14.43
CA VAL A 89 6.11 -19.52 -15.87
C VAL A 89 7.13 -18.42 -16.08
N GLU A 90 7.96 -18.56 -17.12
CA GLU A 90 8.96 -17.55 -17.43
C GLU A 90 8.28 -16.37 -18.15
N ASN A 91 8.42 -15.18 -17.58
CA ASN A 91 8.01 -13.92 -18.18
C ASN A 91 8.97 -12.82 -17.77
N LYS A 92 9.95 -12.53 -18.63
CA LYS A 92 11.05 -11.61 -18.33
C LYS A 92 10.53 -10.19 -18.09
N ASP A 93 11.08 -9.53 -17.08
CA ASP A 93 10.89 -8.10 -16.85
C ASP A 93 11.83 -7.30 -17.77
N GLU A 94 11.25 -6.52 -18.67
CA GLU A 94 12.02 -5.65 -19.59
C GLU A 94 12.80 -4.55 -18.86
N MET A 95 12.34 -4.13 -17.68
CA MET A 95 13.03 -3.15 -16.84
C MET A 95 14.18 -3.77 -16.03
N GLY A 96 14.29 -5.10 -15.99
CA GLY A 96 15.36 -5.81 -15.28
C GLY A 96 15.32 -5.61 -13.76
N ARG A 97 14.13 -5.46 -13.17
CA ARG A 97 13.93 -5.31 -11.71
C ARG A 97 13.52 -6.64 -11.06
N ARG A 98 12.81 -7.50 -11.79
CA ARG A 98 12.26 -8.78 -11.29
C ARG A 98 12.90 -9.99 -11.96
N CYS A 99 12.82 -11.14 -11.30
CA CYS A 99 13.53 -12.37 -11.69
C CYS A 99 12.96 -13.07 -12.93
N GLY A 100 11.76 -12.69 -13.37
CA GLY A 100 11.07 -13.26 -14.51
C GLY A 100 10.38 -14.60 -14.24
N LEU A 101 10.28 -15.04 -12.98
CA LEU A 101 9.62 -16.29 -12.59
C LEU A 101 8.21 -15.99 -12.06
N ALA A 102 7.28 -15.79 -12.98
CA ALA A 102 5.91 -15.38 -12.67
C ALA A 102 5.04 -16.54 -12.16
N PRO A 103 4.04 -16.28 -11.30
CA PRO A 103 3.03 -17.27 -10.95
C PRO A 103 2.30 -17.85 -12.17
N PRO A 104 1.79 -19.09 -12.12
CA PRO A 104 0.94 -19.63 -13.17
C PRO A 104 -0.40 -18.87 -13.26
N PRO A 105 -1.11 -18.90 -14.41
CA PRO A 105 -2.29 -18.05 -14.65
C PRO A 105 -3.40 -18.13 -13.59
N ASN A 106 -3.64 -19.31 -13.03
CA ASN A 106 -4.61 -19.50 -11.95
C ASN A 106 -4.21 -18.77 -10.65
N MET A 107 -2.91 -18.68 -10.36
CA MET A 107 -2.36 -17.97 -9.21
C MET A 107 -2.23 -16.47 -9.48
N GLN A 108 -1.98 -16.07 -10.73
CA GLN A 108 -2.04 -14.66 -11.12
C GLN A 108 -3.42 -14.06 -10.87
N GLU A 109 -4.48 -14.82 -11.15
CA GLU A 109 -5.86 -14.42 -10.89
C GLU A 109 -6.15 -14.22 -9.40
N VAL A 110 -5.48 -14.96 -8.50
CA VAL A 110 -5.59 -14.76 -7.04
C VAL A 110 -5.06 -13.39 -6.65
N LEU A 111 -3.85 -13.02 -7.12
CA LEU A 111 -3.27 -11.70 -6.85
C LEU A 111 -4.12 -10.58 -7.44
N LYS A 112 -4.62 -10.78 -8.67
CA LYS A 112 -5.48 -9.81 -9.35
C LYS A 112 -6.76 -9.54 -8.56
N LYS A 113 -7.49 -10.59 -8.16
CA LYS A 113 -8.73 -10.45 -7.38
C LYS A 113 -8.48 -9.79 -6.02
N ALA A 114 -7.39 -10.14 -5.35
CA ALA A 114 -7.00 -9.51 -4.09
C ALA A 114 -6.72 -8.01 -4.27
N SER A 115 -5.99 -7.64 -5.34
CA SER A 115 -5.73 -6.24 -5.68
C SER A 115 -7.02 -5.46 -6.00
N GLU A 116 -7.93 -6.05 -6.78
CA GLU A 116 -9.24 -5.45 -7.09
C GLU A 116 -10.08 -5.23 -5.83
N PHE A 117 -10.17 -6.24 -4.95
CA PHE A 117 -10.88 -6.15 -3.68
C PHE A 117 -10.28 -5.07 -2.76
N ALA A 118 -8.95 -5.05 -2.64
CA ALA A 118 -8.25 -4.08 -1.81
C ALA A 118 -8.48 -2.65 -2.32
N LYS A 119 -8.36 -2.41 -3.63
CA LYS A 119 -8.65 -1.12 -4.27
C LYS A 119 -10.09 -0.67 -4.04
N GLU A 120 -11.06 -1.58 -4.10
CA GLU A 120 -12.46 -1.27 -3.81
C GLU A 120 -12.65 -0.87 -2.34
N CYS A 121 -12.02 -1.58 -1.39
CA CYS A 121 -12.10 -1.26 0.04
C CYS A 121 -11.65 0.18 0.35
N ILE A 122 -10.65 0.71 -0.36
CA ILE A 122 -10.08 2.05 -0.11
C ILE A 122 -10.54 3.11 -1.13
N SER A 123 -11.49 2.79 -1.99
CA SER A 123 -11.88 3.59 -3.15
C SER A 123 -12.39 4.99 -2.77
N LYS A 124 -11.95 6.02 -3.52
CA LYS A 124 -12.47 7.40 -3.40
C LYS A 124 -13.96 7.49 -3.77
N LYS A 125 -14.46 6.55 -4.59
CA LYS A 125 -15.88 6.48 -5.02
C LYS A 125 -16.85 6.29 -3.85
N HIS A 126 -16.36 5.81 -2.70
CA HIS A 126 -17.15 5.73 -1.48
C HIS A 126 -17.73 7.08 -1.04
N VAL A 127 -17.08 8.20 -1.37
CA VAL A 127 -17.59 9.55 -1.11
C VAL A 127 -18.92 9.77 -1.82
N ASP A 128 -19.00 9.45 -3.12
CA ASP A 128 -20.22 9.61 -3.92
C ASP A 128 -21.34 8.67 -3.45
N LEU A 129 -20.96 7.48 -2.99
CA LEU A 129 -21.85 6.49 -2.40
C LEU A 129 -22.25 6.80 -0.95
N ARG A 130 -21.76 7.91 -0.36
CA ARG A 130 -21.97 8.29 1.04
C ARG A 130 -21.58 7.20 2.04
N LYS A 131 -20.54 6.43 1.71
CA LYS A 131 -19.99 5.37 2.55
C LYS A 131 -18.75 5.87 3.28
N CYS A 132 -18.77 5.81 4.60
CA CYS A 132 -17.61 6.12 5.43
C CYS A 132 -16.53 5.05 5.29
N LEU A 133 -15.28 5.47 5.41
CA LEU A 133 -14.12 4.59 5.44
C LEU A 133 -13.59 4.49 6.87
N THR A 134 -13.24 3.28 7.28
CA THR A 134 -12.72 3.01 8.62
C THR A 134 -11.32 2.38 8.56
N GLN A 135 -10.60 2.40 9.69
CA GLN A 135 -9.34 1.65 9.80
C GLN A 135 -9.54 0.14 9.59
N LYS A 136 -10.71 -0.40 9.91
CA LYS A 136 -11.05 -1.81 9.67
C LYS A 136 -11.12 -2.14 8.17
N ASP A 137 -11.61 -1.22 7.35
CA ASP A 137 -11.62 -1.40 5.88
C ASP A 137 -10.20 -1.47 5.31
N VAL A 138 -9.30 -0.61 5.80
CA VAL A 138 -7.88 -0.62 5.43
C VAL A 138 -7.20 -1.91 5.90
N ALA A 139 -7.41 -2.31 7.16
CA ALA A 139 -6.86 -3.56 7.69
C ALA A 139 -7.32 -4.77 6.87
N ARG A 140 -8.62 -4.83 6.53
CA ARG A 140 -9.18 -5.89 5.68
C ARG A 140 -8.53 -5.92 4.29
N ALA A 141 -8.26 -4.75 3.69
CA ALA A 141 -7.55 -4.68 2.41
C ALA A 141 -6.12 -5.23 2.52
N LEU A 142 -5.38 -4.85 3.58
CA LEU A 142 -4.03 -5.34 3.83
C LEU A 142 -3.99 -6.85 4.12
N ASP A 143 -4.96 -7.37 4.86
CA ASP A 143 -5.07 -8.79 5.18
C ASP A 143 -5.35 -9.63 3.93
N GLU A 144 -6.22 -9.15 3.04
CA GLU A 144 -6.49 -9.80 1.75
C GLU A 144 -5.22 -9.90 0.89
N LEU A 145 -4.50 -8.77 0.75
CA LEU A 145 -3.24 -8.72 0.01
C LEU A 145 -2.20 -9.67 0.62
N ARG A 146 -2.05 -9.67 1.95
CA ARG A 146 -1.13 -10.57 2.66
C ARG A 146 -1.51 -12.04 2.46
N GLY A 147 -2.81 -12.36 2.53
CA GLY A 147 -3.31 -13.71 2.31
C GLY A 147 -3.01 -14.20 0.90
N ALA A 148 -3.32 -13.39 -0.10
CA ALA A 148 -3.05 -13.69 -1.51
C ALA A 148 -1.56 -13.90 -1.78
N THR A 149 -0.68 -13.03 -1.26
CA THR A 149 0.76 -13.19 -1.38
C THR A 149 1.24 -14.51 -0.77
N LYS A 150 0.74 -14.91 0.41
CA LYS A 150 1.10 -16.18 1.05
C LYS A 150 0.61 -17.41 0.28
N ILE A 151 -0.57 -17.32 -0.34
CA ILE A 151 -1.11 -18.40 -1.17
C ILE A 151 -0.24 -18.62 -2.40
N VAL A 152 0.14 -17.53 -3.08
CA VAL A 152 0.87 -17.60 -4.34
C VAL A 152 2.37 -17.87 -4.12
N PHE A 153 2.96 -17.29 -3.07
CA PHE A 153 4.36 -17.43 -2.70
C PHE A 153 4.50 -18.07 -1.32
N PRO A 154 4.28 -19.40 -1.18
CA PRO A 154 4.27 -20.09 0.11
C PRO A 154 5.63 -20.09 0.82
N ALA A 155 6.73 -20.00 0.07
CA ALA A 155 8.09 -19.84 0.62
C ALA A 155 8.38 -18.42 1.12
N GLY A 156 7.44 -17.49 0.95
CA GLY A 156 7.58 -16.07 1.21
C GLY A 156 8.28 -15.32 0.07
N LEU A 157 8.30 -14.01 0.21
CA LEU A 157 9.00 -13.11 -0.71
C LEU A 157 10.41 -12.78 -0.19
N PRO A 158 11.35 -12.38 -1.08
CA PRO A 158 12.65 -11.88 -0.66
C PRO A 158 12.53 -10.69 0.31
N PRO A 159 13.46 -10.51 1.26
CA PRO A 159 13.40 -9.42 2.23
C PRO A 159 13.48 -8.03 1.58
N HIS A 160 14.06 -7.95 0.39
CA HIS A 160 14.17 -6.72 -0.41
C HIS A 160 12.99 -6.50 -1.36
N ASP A 161 12.00 -7.39 -1.41
CA ASP A 161 10.84 -7.22 -2.28
C ASP A 161 9.90 -6.14 -1.71
N PRO A 162 9.53 -5.11 -2.49
CA PRO A 162 8.69 -4.00 -2.00
C PRO A 162 7.35 -4.45 -1.42
N VAL A 163 6.72 -5.49 -1.98
CA VAL A 163 5.45 -6.02 -1.46
C VAL A 163 5.65 -6.54 -0.04
N ARG A 164 6.76 -7.25 0.21
CA ARG A 164 7.09 -7.72 1.54
C ARG A 164 7.41 -6.58 2.49
N MET A 165 8.25 -5.65 2.07
CA MET A 165 8.65 -4.52 2.91
C MET A 165 7.44 -3.73 3.41
N GLU A 166 6.51 -3.41 2.51
CA GLU A 166 5.25 -2.76 2.85
C GLU A 166 4.41 -3.63 3.81
N LEU A 167 4.21 -4.92 3.50
CA LEU A 167 3.44 -5.81 4.37
C LEU A 167 4.08 -5.99 5.76
N ASP A 168 5.40 -5.92 5.88
CA ASP A 168 6.12 -6.10 7.15
C ASP A 168 6.33 -4.76 7.89
N ASN A 169 5.86 -3.63 7.34
CA ASN A 169 6.05 -2.27 7.86
C ASN A 169 7.53 -1.86 8.00
N VAL A 170 8.35 -2.28 7.05
CA VAL A 170 9.78 -1.96 6.96
C VAL A 170 10.14 -1.29 5.64
N GLU A 171 9.13 -0.77 4.92
CA GLU A 171 9.33 0.01 3.71
C GLU A 171 10.17 1.27 4.00
N ASP A 172 11.12 1.55 3.11
CA ASP A 172 11.77 2.86 3.05
C ASP A 172 11.23 3.62 1.85
N LEU A 173 10.52 4.72 2.12
CA LEU A 173 9.98 5.59 1.09
C LEU A 173 10.93 6.75 0.76
N SER A 174 12.10 6.84 1.40
CA SER A 174 13.03 7.95 1.20
C SER A 174 13.41 8.12 -0.27
N GLY A 175 13.41 9.37 -0.75
CA GLY A 175 13.69 9.68 -2.15
C GLY A 175 12.59 9.31 -3.16
N THR A 176 11.50 8.67 -2.74
CA THR A 176 10.37 8.34 -3.62
C THR A 176 9.33 9.47 -3.66
N GLN A 177 8.52 9.53 -4.73
CA GLN A 177 7.37 10.42 -4.78
C GLN A 177 6.36 10.12 -3.65
N ALA A 178 6.21 8.85 -3.27
CA ALA A 178 5.27 8.42 -2.23
C ALA A 178 5.60 9.01 -0.85
N ALA A 179 6.87 9.26 -0.52
CA ALA A 179 7.24 9.91 0.74
C ALA A 179 6.65 11.32 0.89
N ASN A 180 6.47 12.06 -0.22
CA ASN A 180 5.84 13.37 -0.20
C ASN A 180 4.33 13.30 0.09
N GLU A 181 3.74 12.11 -0.06
CA GLU A 181 2.32 11.90 0.17
C GLU A 181 2.00 11.48 1.60
N VAL A 182 2.88 10.75 2.27
CA VAL A 182 2.65 10.26 3.63
C VAL A 182 2.59 11.43 4.62
N ILE A 183 1.60 11.40 5.50
CA ILE A 183 1.42 12.42 6.55
C ILE A 183 2.07 11.91 7.83
N ASP A 184 3.03 12.65 8.36
CA ASP A 184 3.59 12.41 9.70
C ASP A 184 2.51 12.73 10.77
N PRO A 185 2.05 11.75 11.56
CA PRO A 185 1.01 11.96 12.58
C PRO A 185 1.37 13.06 13.58
N SER A 186 2.65 13.20 13.94
CA SER A 186 3.11 14.19 14.92
C SER A 186 3.04 15.63 14.40
N ARG A 187 2.97 15.79 13.07
CA ARG A 187 2.91 17.09 12.38
C ARG A 187 1.56 17.34 11.73
N ALA A 188 0.63 16.39 11.84
CA ALA A 188 -0.68 16.47 11.23
C ALA A 188 -1.53 17.57 11.88
N CYS A 189 -2.35 18.24 11.06
CA CYS A 189 -3.35 19.17 11.56
C CYS A 189 -4.60 19.14 10.69
N MET A 190 -5.75 19.38 11.32
CA MET A 190 -7.03 19.45 10.64
C MET A 190 -7.51 20.90 10.55
N TRP A 191 -8.11 21.26 9.42
CA TRP A 191 -8.62 22.61 9.15
C TRP A 191 -10.04 22.53 8.62
N TYR A 192 -10.89 23.46 9.07
CA TYR A 192 -12.25 23.63 8.59
C TYR A 192 -12.58 25.12 8.47
N CYS A 193 -13.13 25.54 7.32
CA CYS A 193 -13.50 26.93 7.04
C CYS A 193 -12.40 27.96 7.41
N GLY A 194 -11.14 27.66 7.10
CA GLY A 194 -10.00 28.54 7.38
C GLY A 194 -9.53 28.58 8.84
N LYS A 195 -10.10 27.74 9.72
CA LYS A 195 -9.70 27.61 11.13
C LYS A 195 -9.09 26.24 11.39
N LYS A 196 -7.95 26.24 12.09
CA LYS A 196 -7.28 25.02 12.55
C LYS A 196 -8.02 24.45 13.77
N PHE A 197 -8.18 23.13 13.81
CA PHE A 197 -8.63 22.42 15.02
C PHE A 197 -7.45 22.32 15.98
N LEU A 198 -7.68 22.70 17.24
CA LEU A 198 -6.62 22.82 18.22
C LEU A 198 -6.48 21.51 18.99
N SER A 199 -5.23 21.08 19.18
CA SER A 199 -4.89 19.93 20.02
C SER A 199 -5.38 20.16 21.46
N GLY A 200 -5.85 19.11 22.12
CA GLY A 200 -6.45 19.16 23.46
C GLY A 200 -7.93 19.57 23.51
N ASN A 201 -8.50 20.11 22.42
CA ASN A 201 -9.92 20.45 22.36
C ASN A 201 -10.78 19.25 21.91
N LYS A 202 -12.09 19.36 22.08
CA LYS A 202 -13.08 18.49 21.44
C LYS A 202 -13.47 19.05 20.07
N LEU A 203 -13.99 18.20 19.19
CA LEU A 203 -14.57 18.65 17.92
C LEU A 203 -15.72 19.68 18.12
N SER A 204 -16.51 19.53 19.19
CA SER A 204 -17.59 20.46 19.55
C SER A 204 -17.11 21.89 19.71
N ASP A 205 -15.91 22.08 20.24
CA ASP A 205 -15.35 23.42 20.49
C ASP A 205 -15.05 24.17 19.18
N HIS A 206 -15.00 23.45 18.05
CA HIS A 206 -14.69 23.98 16.73
C HIS A 206 -15.89 24.00 15.77
N LEU A 207 -16.81 23.05 15.90
CA LEU A 207 -17.93 22.84 14.98
C LEU A 207 -19.25 23.48 15.42
N GLY A 208 -19.33 23.95 16.68
CA GLY A 208 -20.53 24.58 17.25
C GLY A 208 -21.26 23.70 18.23
#